data_AF-A0A7W6RF97-F1
#
_entry.id   AF-A0A7W6RF97-F1
#
_cell.length_a   1.000
_cell.length_b   1.000
_cell.length_c   1.000
_cell.angle_alpha   90.00
_cell.angle_beta   90.00
_cell.angle_gamma   90.00
#
_symmetry.space_group_name_H-M   'P 1'
#
loop_
_entity.id
_entity.type
_entity.pdbx_description
1 polymer ?
#
loop_
_entity_poly.entity_id
_entity_poly.type
_entity_poly.pdbx_seq_one_letter_code
_entity_poly.pdbx_strand_id
1 'polypeptide(L)'
;MDLNTIPTLWLRVHGPVQARAARDVWPRAAGPLPVTGPRGAVESLGPGWPRAVRDALADVPGGASAAVPMMLAVDCGAAVGLALAVLDDWGPAHPAGMHLVLALAESVPAAVRAAVAARAEAWGVAVISAASLRSLDVGPDASADRVADEARALARARLE
;
A
#
# COMPACT_ATOMS: atom_id res chain seq x y z
N MET A 1 -10.07 0.80 -10.70
CA MET A 1 -8.81 1.57 -10.61
C MET A 1 -8.12 1.46 -11.95
N ASP A 2 -7.73 2.57 -12.58
CA ASP A 2 -7.00 2.53 -13.86
C ASP A 2 -5.55 2.05 -13.59
N LEU A 3 -5.07 1.04 -14.31
CA LEU A 3 -3.70 0.53 -14.17
C LEU A 3 -2.64 1.61 -14.44
N ASN A 4 -2.99 2.66 -15.20
CA ASN A 4 -2.12 3.83 -15.42
C ASN A 4 -1.87 4.66 -14.14
N THR A 5 -2.61 4.41 -13.06
CA THR A 5 -2.43 5.09 -11.76
C THR A 5 -1.47 4.34 -10.82
N ILE A 6 -0.97 3.16 -11.24
CA ILE A 6 -0.09 2.35 -10.40
C ILE A 6 1.32 2.95 -10.38
N PRO A 7 1.90 3.17 -9.18
CA PRO A 7 3.26 3.68 -9.01
C PRO A 7 4.31 2.79 -9.65
N THR A 8 5.31 3.43 -10.24
CA THR A 8 6.58 2.79 -10.59
C THR A 8 7.52 2.69 -9.38
N LEU A 9 7.33 3.52 -8.34
CA LEU A 9 8.14 3.56 -7.13
C LEU A 9 7.26 3.75 -5.88
N TRP A 10 7.52 2.93 -4.87
CA TRP A 10 6.76 2.83 -3.63
C TRP A 10 7.62 3.23 -2.43
N LEU A 11 7.04 3.91 -1.44
CA LEU A 11 7.72 4.14 -0.16
C LEU A 11 7.48 2.94 0.76
N ARG A 12 8.55 2.27 1.20
CA ARG A 12 8.42 1.17 2.16
C ARG A 12 8.29 1.75 3.57
N VAL A 13 7.22 1.37 4.28
CA VAL A 13 7.01 1.75 5.67
C VAL A 13 6.77 0.52 6.52
N HIS A 14 7.32 0.51 7.72
CA HIS A 14 7.31 -0.63 8.64
C HIS A 14 6.14 -0.62 9.63
N GLY A 15 5.40 0.49 9.70
CA GLY A 15 4.22 0.58 10.56
C GLY A 15 3.45 1.89 10.44
N PRO A 16 2.38 2.03 11.24
CA PRO A 16 1.44 3.15 11.13
C PRO A 16 2.05 4.53 11.36
N VAL A 17 3.03 4.65 12.26
CA VAL A 17 3.70 5.92 12.56
C VAL A 17 4.43 6.45 11.32
N GLN A 18 5.17 5.59 10.63
CA GLN A 18 5.87 5.94 9.39
C GLN A 18 4.87 6.25 8.27
N ALA A 19 3.80 5.46 8.13
CA ALA A 19 2.74 5.73 7.14
C ALA A 19 2.08 7.10 7.35
N ARG A 20 1.84 7.49 8.62
CA ARG A 20 1.29 8.80 8.98
C ARG A 20 2.27 9.92 8.67
N ALA A 21 3.53 9.80 9.07
CA ALA A 21 4.57 10.79 8.78
C ALA A 21 4.72 11.06 7.27
N ALA A 22 4.68 10.01 6.44
CA ALA A 22 4.69 10.16 4.99
C ALA A 22 3.43 10.88 4.46
N ARG A 23 2.24 10.53 4.98
CA ARG A 23 0.96 11.11 4.54
C ARG A 23 0.87 12.61 4.85
N ASP A 24 1.36 13.02 6.00
CA ASP A 24 1.24 14.40 6.49
C ASP A 24 2.05 15.40 5.64
N VAL A 25 3.07 14.93 4.92
CA VAL A 25 3.92 15.77 4.06
C VAL A 25 3.71 15.54 2.57
N TRP A 26 2.85 14.59 2.19
CA TRP A 26 2.63 14.24 0.79
C TRP A 26 1.76 15.29 0.08
N PRO A 27 2.23 15.89 -1.03
CA PRO A 27 1.44 16.89 -1.76
C PRO A 27 0.31 16.22 -2.56
N ARG A 28 -0.92 16.73 -2.44
CA ARG A 28 -2.07 16.21 -3.21
C ARG A 28 -1.86 16.24 -4.73
N ALA A 29 -1.09 17.20 -5.23
CA ALA A 29 -0.76 17.31 -6.65
C ALA A 29 0.03 16.10 -7.17
N ALA A 30 0.78 15.40 -6.31
CA ALA A 30 1.51 14.18 -6.67
C ALA A 30 0.61 12.91 -6.69
N GLY A 31 -0.71 13.10 -6.53
CA GLY A 31 -1.68 12.02 -6.51
C GLY A 31 -1.66 11.20 -5.22
N PRO A 32 -2.16 9.95 -5.25
CA PRO A 32 -2.19 9.08 -4.09
C PRO A 32 -0.77 8.72 -3.62
N LEU A 33 -0.55 8.77 -2.30
CA LEU A 33 0.70 8.38 -1.65
C LEU A 33 0.91 6.86 -1.80
N PRO A 34 1.98 6.40 -2.47
CA PRO A 34 2.22 4.99 -2.70
C PRO A 34 3.07 4.40 -1.57
N VAL A 35 2.51 3.45 -0.84
CA VAL A 35 3.14 2.82 0.32
C VAL A 35 3.16 1.32 0.16
N THR A 36 4.24 0.68 0.61
CA THR A 36 4.29 -0.77 0.75
C THR A 36 4.82 -1.18 2.12
N GLY A 37 4.38 -2.34 2.60
CA GLY A 37 4.85 -2.89 3.87
C GLY A 37 6.30 -3.41 3.80
N PRO A 38 6.88 -3.81 4.94
CA PRO A 38 8.18 -4.48 4.96
C PRO A 38 8.26 -5.70 4.02
N ARG A 39 9.47 -6.10 3.63
CA ARG A 39 9.62 -7.38 2.94
C ARG A 39 9.30 -8.48 3.93
N GLY A 40 8.47 -9.44 3.54
CA GLY A 40 8.00 -10.44 4.47
C GLY A 40 7.07 -9.88 5.56
N ALA A 41 6.48 -8.70 5.35
CA ALA A 41 5.61 -8.05 6.34
C ALA A 41 4.47 -8.94 6.78
N VAL A 42 3.91 -9.71 5.87
CA VAL A 42 2.74 -10.52 6.17
C VAL A 42 3.13 -11.80 6.91
N GLU A 43 4.33 -12.30 6.65
CA GLU A 43 4.96 -13.41 7.35
C GLU A 43 5.43 -13.00 8.76
N SER A 44 5.85 -11.74 8.94
CA SER A 44 6.44 -11.24 10.20
C SER A 44 5.44 -10.49 11.09
N LEU A 45 4.47 -9.80 10.50
CA LEU A 45 3.46 -8.96 11.17
C LEU A 45 2.04 -9.51 10.99
N GLY A 46 1.87 -10.58 10.22
CA GLY A 46 0.57 -11.17 9.90
C GLY A 46 -0.19 -10.45 8.78
N PRO A 47 -1.32 -11.03 8.29
CA PRO A 47 -2.21 -10.40 7.30
C PRO A 47 -2.76 -9.04 7.70
N GLY A 48 -2.69 -8.70 9.00
CA GLY A 48 -3.27 -7.48 9.57
C GLY A 48 -2.46 -6.20 9.39
N TRP A 49 -1.25 -6.22 8.81
CA TRP A 49 -0.48 -4.98 8.61
C TRP A 49 -1.23 -3.87 7.83
N PRO A 50 -1.87 -4.16 6.66
CA PRO A 50 -2.63 -3.15 5.92
C PRO A 50 -3.77 -2.58 6.76
N ARG A 51 -4.47 -3.45 7.50
CA ARG A 51 -5.54 -3.07 8.42
C ARG A 51 -5.02 -2.20 9.57
N ALA A 52 -3.89 -2.54 10.17
CA ALA A 52 -3.30 -1.74 11.25
C ALA A 52 -2.95 -0.33 10.76
N VAL A 53 -2.41 -0.20 9.55
CA VAL A 53 -2.16 1.11 8.91
C VAL A 53 -3.47 1.84 8.64
N ARG A 54 -4.48 1.16 8.08
CA ARG A 54 -5.82 1.72 7.83
C ARG A 54 -6.46 2.26 9.11
N ASP A 55 -6.55 1.43 10.14
CA ASP A 55 -7.23 1.74 11.40
C ASP A 55 -6.53 2.90 12.11
N ALA A 56 -5.19 2.86 12.18
CA ALA A 56 -4.40 3.95 12.75
C ALA A 56 -4.49 5.27 11.98
N LEU A 57 -4.87 5.25 10.71
CA LEU A 57 -5.04 6.44 9.86
C LEU A 57 -6.50 6.91 9.79
N ALA A 58 -7.45 6.11 10.26
CA ALA A 58 -8.87 6.44 10.39
C ALA A 58 -9.17 7.30 11.64
N ASP A 59 -8.37 7.14 12.70
CA ASP A 59 -8.47 7.90 13.96
C ASP A 59 -7.92 9.35 13.86
N VAL A 60 -8.31 10.11 12.83
CA VAL A 60 -7.98 11.55 12.75
C VAL A 60 -9.21 12.37 13.12
N PRO A 61 -9.24 13.02 14.30
CA PRO A 61 -10.30 13.94 14.67
C PRO A 61 -10.22 15.17 13.77
N GLY A 62 -11.29 15.47 13.04
CA GLY A 62 -11.39 16.63 12.15
C GLY A 62 -11.45 16.26 10.67
N GLY A 63 -12.61 15.79 10.24
CA GLY A 63 -13.06 15.85 8.85
C GLY A 63 -12.35 14.92 7.86
N ALA A 64 -13.04 13.85 7.47
CA ALA A 64 -12.67 12.92 6.39
C ALA A 64 -12.48 13.54 4.98
N SER A 65 -12.47 14.87 4.83
CA SER A 65 -12.46 15.56 3.53
C SER A 65 -11.09 16.10 3.10
N ALA A 66 -10.02 15.93 3.90
CA ALA A 66 -8.72 16.55 3.62
C ALA A 66 -7.50 15.60 3.60
N ALA A 67 -7.66 14.32 3.94
CA ALA A 67 -6.54 13.38 3.91
C ALA A 67 -6.17 13.05 2.45
N VAL A 68 -4.85 13.03 2.16
CA VAL A 68 -4.33 12.59 0.87
C VAL A 68 -4.72 11.12 0.65
N PRO A 69 -5.26 10.74 -0.53
CA PRO A 69 -5.47 9.34 -0.86
C PRO A 69 -4.18 8.51 -0.74
N MET A 70 -4.31 7.24 -0.40
CA MET A 70 -3.18 6.33 -0.19
C MET A 70 -3.41 5.01 -0.93
N MET A 71 -2.35 4.50 -1.56
CA MET A 71 -2.29 3.15 -2.10
C MET A 71 -1.37 2.32 -1.24
N LEU A 72 -1.90 1.23 -0.67
CA LEU A 72 -1.19 0.29 0.18
C LEU A 72 -0.92 -0.97 -0.64
N ALA A 73 0.34 -1.23 -0.96
CA ALA A 73 0.75 -2.44 -1.65
C ALA A 73 1.31 -3.49 -0.69
N VAL A 74 0.81 -4.71 -0.83
CA VAL A 74 1.25 -5.89 -0.06
C VAL A 74 1.93 -6.87 -1.00
N ASP A 75 3.22 -7.08 -0.80
CA ASP A 75 3.97 -8.13 -1.48
C ASP A 75 3.57 -9.49 -0.92
N CYS A 76 2.79 -10.24 -1.69
CA CYS A 76 2.32 -11.58 -1.33
C CYS A 76 3.19 -12.68 -1.95
N GLY A 77 4.20 -12.31 -2.77
CA GLY A 77 5.06 -13.27 -3.46
C GLY A 77 4.28 -14.38 -4.16
N ALA A 78 4.73 -15.63 -4.01
CA ALA A 78 4.07 -16.81 -4.55
C ALA A 78 2.92 -17.34 -3.65
N ALA A 79 2.71 -16.75 -2.48
CA ALA A 79 1.78 -17.25 -1.47
C ALA A 79 0.35 -16.75 -1.76
N VAL A 80 -0.36 -17.44 -2.66
CA VAL A 80 -1.76 -17.07 -3.02
C VAL A 80 -2.70 -17.08 -1.82
N GLY A 81 -2.52 -18.03 -0.88
CA GLY A 81 -3.29 -18.06 0.36
C GLY A 81 -3.12 -16.80 1.21
N LEU A 82 -1.93 -16.18 1.16
CA LEU A 82 -1.63 -14.92 1.83
C LEU A 82 -2.41 -13.76 1.21
N ALA A 83 -2.42 -13.67 -0.12
CA ALA A 83 -3.17 -12.66 -0.85
C ALA A 83 -4.67 -12.75 -0.54
N LEU A 84 -5.22 -13.96 -0.45
CA LEU A 84 -6.61 -14.18 -0.06
C LEU A 84 -6.87 -13.81 1.40
N ALA A 85 -5.97 -14.15 2.33
CA ALA A 85 -6.11 -13.78 3.74
C ALA A 85 -6.04 -12.26 3.96
N VAL A 86 -5.13 -11.57 3.27
CA VAL A 86 -5.03 -10.11 3.28
C VAL A 86 -6.29 -9.48 2.70
N LEU A 87 -6.78 -10.03 1.59
CA LEU A 87 -8.04 -9.59 0.99
C LEU A 87 -9.16 -9.73 2.04
N ASP A 88 -9.34 -10.93 2.62
CA ASP A 88 -10.41 -11.25 3.59
C ASP A 88 -10.37 -10.35 4.84
N ASP A 89 -9.19 -10.03 5.37
CA ASP A 89 -9.04 -9.08 6.49
C ASP A 89 -9.31 -7.62 6.07
N TRP A 90 -8.97 -7.25 4.83
CA TRP A 90 -9.28 -5.91 4.30
C TRP A 90 -10.79 -5.68 4.21
N GLY A 91 -11.51 -6.69 3.72
CA GLY A 91 -12.96 -6.69 3.55
C GLY A 91 -13.47 -5.73 2.47
N PRO A 92 -14.79 -5.74 2.21
CA PRO A 92 -15.42 -4.91 1.16
C PRO A 92 -15.60 -3.44 1.56
N ALA A 93 -15.51 -3.11 2.85
CA ALA A 93 -15.73 -1.77 3.38
C ALA A 93 -14.40 -1.14 3.80
N HIS A 94 -13.81 -0.34 2.91
CA HIS A 94 -12.58 0.39 3.19
C HIS A 94 -12.81 1.91 3.21
N PRO A 95 -12.05 2.69 4.01
CA PRO A 95 -12.18 4.14 4.06
C PRO A 95 -12.04 4.80 2.69
N ALA A 96 -12.75 5.91 2.49
CA ALA A 96 -12.62 6.73 1.30
C ALA A 96 -11.17 7.20 1.13
N GLY A 97 -10.64 7.10 -0.10
CA GLY A 97 -9.27 7.48 -0.41
C GLY A 97 -8.21 6.44 -0.02
N MET A 98 -8.57 5.29 0.55
CA MET A 98 -7.64 4.18 0.74
C MET A 98 -7.86 3.10 -0.30
N HIS A 99 -6.75 2.63 -0.89
CA HIS A 99 -6.75 1.61 -1.91
C HIS A 99 -5.74 0.52 -1.57
N LEU A 100 -6.18 -0.74 -1.62
CA LEU A 100 -5.29 -1.88 -1.45
C LEU A 100 -4.81 -2.38 -2.82
N VAL A 101 -3.55 -2.79 -2.87
CA VAL A 101 -2.91 -3.43 -4.03
C VAL A 101 -2.22 -4.72 -3.55
N LEU A 102 -2.50 -5.84 -4.20
CA LEU A 102 -1.85 -7.12 -3.93
C LEU A 102 -0.81 -7.38 -5.02
N ALA A 103 0.44 -7.58 -4.61
CA ALA A 103 1.53 -7.92 -5.50
C ALA A 103 1.78 -9.43 -5.47
N LEU A 104 1.56 -10.12 -6.59
CA LEU A 104 1.80 -11.56 -6.74
C LEU A 104 3.05 -11.80 -7.58
N ALA A 105 3.83 -12.82 -7.23
CA ALA A 105 4.97 -13.24 -8.02
C ALA A 105 4.54 -13.76 -9.40
N GLU A 106 5.39 -13.56 -10.40
CA GLU A 106 5.13 -14.01 -11.77
C GLU A 106 5.12 -15.53 -11.92
N SER A 107 5.71 -16.25 -10.95
CA SER A 107 5.66 -17.70 -10.84
C SER A 107 4.27 -18.25 -10.49
N VAL A 108 3.36 -17.42 -9.95
CA VAL A 108 1.96 -17.82 -9.72
C VAL A 108 1.27 -18.04 -11.07
N PRO A 109 0.62 -19.19 -11.33
CA PRO A 109 -0.04 -19.44 -12.62
C PRO A 109 -1.03 -18.35 -13.01
N ALA A 110 -1.06 -17.98 -14.30
CA ALA A 110 -1.89 -16.88 -14.80
C ALA A 110 -3.38 -17.05 -14.47
N ALA A 111 -3.91 -18.28 -14.56
CA ALA A 111 -5.29 -18.59 -14.18
C ALA A 111 -5.57 -18.32 -12.69
N VAL A 112 -4.59 -18.60 -11.82
CA VAL A 112 -4.71 -18.34 -10.38
C VAL A 112 -4.65 -16.84 -10.11
N ARG A 113 -3.73 -16.10 -10.76
CA ARG A 113 -3.69 -14.63 -10.65
C ARG A 113 -5.00 -13.99 -11.12
N ALA A 114 -5.58 -14.48 -12.21
CA ALA A 114 -6.86 -14.00 -12.72
C ALA A 114 -8.01 -14.26 -11.72
N ALA A 115 -8.03 -15.44 -11.10
CA ALA A 115 -9.03 -15.75 -10.07
C ALA A 115 -8.90 -14.84 -8.83
N VAL A 116 -7.67 -14.58 -8.37
CA VAL A 116 -7.42 -13.62 -7.28
C VAL A 116 -7.84 -12.21 -7.69
N ALA A 117 -7.49 -11.78 -8.90
CA ALA A 117 -7.86 -10.47 -9.43
C ALA A 117 -9.38 -10.28 -9.51
N ALA A 118 -10.12 -11.30 -9.98
CA ALA A 118 -11.58 -11.25 -10.04
C ALA A 118 -12.21 -11.11 -8.64
N ARG A 119 -11.67 -11.80 -7.63
CA ARG A 119 -12.12 -11.65 -6.24
C ARG A 119 -11.76 -10.29 -5.66
N ALA A 120 -10.54 -9.82 -5.93
CA ALA A 120 -10.02 -8.53 -5.46
C ALA A 120 -10.82 -7.36 -6.05
N GLU A 121 -11.19 -7.44 -7.33
CA GLU A 121 -11.98 -6.43 -8.03
C GLU A 121 -13.34 -6.21 -7.37
N ALA A 122 -13.99 -7.26 -6.87
CA ALA A 122 -15.24 -7.15 -6.14
C ALA A 122 -15.13 -6.23 -4.90
N TRP A 123 -13.93 -6.07 -4.35
CA TRP A 123 -13.63 -5.22 -3.19
C TRP A 123 -12.81 -3.97 -3.56
N GLY A 124 -12.72 -3.63 -4.85
CA GLY A 124 -11.97 -2.47 -5.32
C GLY A 124 -10.46 -2.58 -5.15
N VAL A 125 -9.94 -3.79 -4.94
CA VAL A 125 -8.52 -4.09 -4.72
C VAL A 125 -7.86 -4.43 -6.05
N ALA A 126 -6.69 -3.83 -6.33
CA ALA A 126 -5.93 -4.12 -7.54
C ALA A 126 -4.95 -5.27 -7.30
N VAL A 127 -4.63 -6.03 -8.37
CA VAL A 127 -3.60 -7.07 -8.35
C VAL A 127 -2.54 -6.73 -9.38
N ILE A 128 -1.26 -6.75 -8.98
CA ILE A 128 -0.10 -6.47 -9.83
C ILE A 128 0.95 -7.57 -9.77
N SER A 129 1.93 -7.51 -10.67
CA SER A 129 3.17 -8.28 -10.54
C SER A 129 4.02 -7.72 -9.39
N ALA A 130 4.57 -8.60 -8.55
CA ALA A 130 5.55 -8.22 -7.53
C ALA A 130 6.81 -7.59 -8.13
N ALA A 131 7.15 -7.90 -9.38
CA ALA A 131 8.26 -7.23 -10.09
C ALA A 131 8.01 -5.73 -10.32
N SER A 132 6.75 -5.28 -10.30
CA SER A 132 6.36 -3.88 -10.39
C SER A 132 6.50 -3.12 -9.07
N LEU A 133 6.75 -3.81 -7.95
CA LEU A 133 6.85 -3.22 -6.62
C LEU A 133 8.30 -2.78 -6.31
N ARG A 134 8.80 -1.79 -7.08
CA ARG A 134 10.08 -1.16 -6.74
C ARG A 134 9.89 -0.24 -5.55
N SER A 135 10.70 -0.37 -4.50
CA SER A 135 10.50 0.37 -3.25
C SER A 135 11.76 1.08 -2.76
N LEU A 136 11.60 2.30 -2.26
CA LEU A 136 12.59 2.98 -1.42
C LEU A 136 12.41 2.50 0.03
N ASP A 137 13.48 1.94 0.62
CA ASP A 137 13.45 1.48 2.02
C ASP A 137 14.09 2.50 2.95
N VAL A 138 13.29 2.99 3.90
CA VAL A 138 13.73 3.92 4.93
C VAL A 138 14.31 3.20 6.16
N GLY A 139 14.02 1.89 6.29
CA GLY A 139 14.38 1.06 7.44
C GLY A 139 13.36 1.07 8.58
N PRO A 140 13.35 0.04 9.44
CA PRO A 140 12.38 -0.08 10.53
C PRO A 140 12.55 1.00 11.60
N ASP A 141 13.78 1.41 11.89
CA ASP A 141 14.11 2.41 12.92
C ASP A 141 14.16 3.84 12.40
N ALA A 142 13.66 4.08 11.18
CA ALA A 142 13.62 5.42 10.60
C ALA A 142 12.76 6.35 11.47
N SER A 143 13.31 7.52 11.81
CA SER A 143 12.55 8.58 12.45
C SER A 143 11.44 9.10 11.52
N ALA A 144 10.38 9.67 12.10
CA ALA A 144 9.31 10.30 11.33
C ALA A 144 9.83 11.36 10.36
N ASP A 145 10.82 12.16 10.77
CA ASP A 145 11.44 13.18 9.93
C ASP A 145 12.13 12.59 8.70
N ARG A 146 12.89 11.49 8.89
CA ARG A 146 13.54 10.79 7.77
C ARG A 146 12.51 10.25 6.78
N VAL A 147 11.42 9.66 7.27
CA VAL A 147 10.34 9.17 6.41
C VAL A 147 9.66 10.32 5.65
N ALA A 148 9.46 11.46 6.31
CA ALA A 148 8.90 12.64 5.68
C ALA A 148 9.81 13.19 4.57
N ASP A 149 11.12 13.21 4.77
CA ASP A 149 12.07 13.67 3.75
C ASP A 149 12.06 12.79 2.49
N GLU A 150 12.03 11.47 2.67
CA GLU A 150 11.93 10.51 1.57
C GLU A 150 10.58 10.61 0.86
N ALA A 151 9.48 10.82 1.60
CA ALA A 151 8.17 11.07 1.01
C ALA A 151 8.15 12.34 0.15
N ARG A 152 8.79 13.43 0.60
CA ARG A 152 8.93 14.67 -0.19
C ARG A 152 9.80 14.45 -1.43
N ALA A 153 10.90 13.71 -1.31
CA ALA A 153 11.77 13.39 -2.43
C ALA A 153 11.04 12.58 -3.50
N LEU A 154 10.30 11.54 -3.08
CA LEU A 154 9.48 10.72 -3.96
C LEU A 154 8.36 11.53 -4.62
N ALA A 155 7.73 12.45 -3.88
CA ALA A 155 6.70 13.32 -4.44
C ALA A 155 7.24 14.28 -5.50
N ARG A 156 8.44 14.85 -5.30
CA ARG A 156 9.10 15.69 -6.31
C ARG A 156 9.36 14.92 -7.60
N ALA A 157 9.93 13.73 -7.51
CA ALA A 157 10.20 12.86 -8.66
C ALA A 157 8.95 12.45 -9.46
N ARG A 158 7.75 12.62 -8.89
CA ARG A 158 6.46 12.35 -9.57
C ARG A 158 5.84 13.57 -10.24
N LEU A 159 6.28 14.76 -9.87
CA LEU A 159 5.77 16.02 -10.39
C LEU A 159 6.64 16.56 -11.53
N GLU A 160 7.84 16.01 -11.70
CA GLU A 160 8.78 16.25 -12.81
C GLU A 160 8.45 15.37 -14.02
#